data_AF-A0A957TTF3-F1
#
_entry.id   AF-A0A957TTF3-F1
#
_cell.length_a   1.000
_cell.length_b   1.000
_cell.length_c   1.000
_cell.angle_alpha   90.00
_cell.angle_beta   90.00
_cell.angle_gamma   90.00
#
_symmetry.space_group_name_H-M   'P 1'
#
loop_
_entity.id
_entity.type
_entity.pdbx_description
1 polymer ?
#
loop_
_entity_poly.entity_id
_entity_poly.type
_entity_poly.pdbx_seq_one_letter_code
_entity_poly.pdbx_strand_id
1 'polypeptide(L)'
;ISVGGSNNIIRNNHLVGMNNVRSANDTPAMALEIFGNNQQIISNTIGIDANGYELGVCGQAIKVSGHDIDVLDNTIVGASRFNPDDPNTAAILVSDTSPQFDRITVMRNLVRDGILPSTKDYYEFGPGLPEALRLFRSARITQMDGVTVRGGNGVDVIGNAHPCPNCLIDLYLDDDDAQ
;
A
#
# COMPACT_ATOMS: atom_id res chain seq x y z
N ILE A 1 -13.63 3.85 -4.13
CA ILE A 1 -14.79 3.73 -3.21
C ILE A 1 -14.45 4.52 -1.97
N SER A 2 -15.39 5.31 -1.45
CA SER A 2 -15.19 6.17 -0.28
C SER A 2 -16.08 5.69 0.87
N VAL A 3 -15.51 5.41 2.03
CA VAL A 3 -16.24 4.88 3.20
C VAL A 3 -15.88 5.68 4.45
N GLY A 4 -16.91 6.21 5.11
CA GLY A 4 -16.79 6.98 6.32
C GLY A 4 -17.46 6.34 7.54
N GLY A 5 -17.28 6.95 8.71
CA GLY A 5 -18.01 6.61 9.93
C GLY A 5 -17.28 5.58 10.78
N SER A 6 -18.01 4.58 11.28
CA SER A 6 -17.40 3.58 12.16
C SER A 6 -17.97 2.18 11.96
N ASN A 7 -17.17 1.16 12.29
CA ASN A 7 -17.58 -0.24 12.26
C ASN A 7 -17.92 -0.77 10.85
N ASN A 8 -17.27 -0.26 9.80
CA ASN A 8 -17.46 -0.83 8.47
C ASN A 8 -16.47 -1.97 8.23
N ILE A 9 -16.94 -2.95 7.46
CA ILE A 9 -16.13 -4.08 7.01
C ILE A 9 -16.18 -4.10 5.48
N ILE A 10 -15.05 -3.83 4.85
CA ILE A 10 -14.83 -3.92 3.41
C ILE A 10 -14.03 -5.18 3.15
N ARG A 11 -14.72 -6.23 2.70
CA ARG A 11 -14.10 -7.55 2.50
C ARG A 11 -14.47 -8.22 1.20
N ASN A 12 -13.54 -9.01 0.68
CA ASN A 12 -13.74 -9.88 -0.49
C ASN A 12 -14.25 -9.14 -1.73
N ASN A 13 -13.83 -7.88 -1.92
CA ASN A 13 -14.17 -7.11 -3.11
C ASN A 13 -13.12 -7.29 -4.20
N HIS A 14 -13.55 -7.15 -5.46
CA HIS A 14 -12.68 -7.16 -6.63
C HIS A 14 -12.73 -5.78 -7.30
N LEU A 15 -11.64 -5.02 -7.21
CA LEU A 15 -11.56 -3.63 -7.67
C LEU A 15 -10.51 -3.50 -8.76
N VAL A 16 -10.90 -3.10 -9.97
CA VAL A 16 -9.99 -3.05 -11.12
C VAL A 16 -10.38 -1.95 -12.10
N GLY A 17 -9.42 -1.44 -12.87
CA GLY A 17 -9.70 -0.52 -13.98
C GLY A 17 -10.21 0.84 -13.50
N MET A 18 -9.82 1.25 -12.30
CA MET A 18 -10.23 2.53 -11.73
C MET A 18 -9.61 3.70 -12.52
N ASN A 19 -10.53 4.43 -13.16
CA ASN A 19 -10.42 5.50 -14.17
C ASN A 19 -9.03 5.90 -14.69
N ASN A 20 -8.93 5.89 -16.02
CA ASN A 20 -7.88 6.55 -16.80
C ASN A 20 -7.98 8.08 -16.63
N VAL A 21 -6.92 8.65 -16.06
CA VAL A 21 -6.58 10.08 -16.09
C VAL A 21 -6.87 10.65 -17.49
N ARG A 22 -7.82 11.59 -17.62
CA ARG A 22 -8.22 12.20 -18.91
C ARG A 22 -7.38 13.42 -19.24
N SER A 23 -6.72 14.02 -18.24
CA SER A 23 -5.80 15.14 -18.40
C SER A 23 -4.61 15.00 -17.46
N ALA A 24 -3.48 15.64 -17.78
CA ALA A 24 -2.29 15.64 -16.91
C ALA A 24 -2.55 16.20 -15.49
N ASN A 25 -3.69 16.86 -15.26
CA ASN A 25 -4.06 17.48 -13.98
C ASN A 25 -5.15 16.70 -13.23
N ASP A 26 -5.64 15.58 -13.75
CA ASP A 26 -6.66 14.81 -13.05
C ASP A 26 -6.03 14.07 -11.86
N THR A 27 -6.59 14.25 -10.67
CA THR A 27 -6.25 13.42 -9.52
C THR A 27 -6.73 11.99 -9.78
N PRO A 28 -5.84 10.99 -9.83
CA PRO A 28 -6.26 9.61 -10.05
C PRO A 28 -7.20 9.14 -8.95
N ALA A 29 -8.18 8.32 -9.32
CA ALA A 29 -9.09 7.75 -8.34
C ALA A 29 -8.39 6.67 -7.50
N MET A 30 -8.51 6.79 -6.17
CA MET A 30 -8.09 5.77 -5.21
C MET A 30 -9.08 4.60 -5.17
N ALA A 31 -8.59 3.37 -5.07
CA ALA A 31 -9.48 2.21 -5.06
C ALA A 31 -10.37 2.18 -3.81
N LEU A 32 -9.77 2.36 -2.64
CA LEU A 32 -10.44 2.52 -1.35
C LEU A 32 -9.91 3.76 -0.65
N GLU A 33 -10.80 4.66 -0.25
CA GLU A 33 -10.52 5.79 0.63
C GLU A 33 -11.40 5.65 1.88
N ILE A 34 -10.77 5.38 3.01
CA ILE A 34 -11.43 5.02 4.26
C ILE A 34 -11.12 6.08 5.31
N PHE A 35 -12.17 6.58 5.96
CA PHE A 35 -12.03 7.53 7.07
C PHE A 35 -12.93 7.18 8.25
N GLY A 36 -12.44 7.47 9.46
CA GLY A 36 -13.14 7.21 10.72
C GLY A 36 -12.59 5.97 11.42
N ASN A 37 -13.43 5.30 12.22
CA ASN A 37 -12.91 4.49 13.33
C ASN A 37 -13.39 3.04 13.33
N ASN A 38 -12.59 2.12 13.85
CA ASN A 38 -12.94 0.69 13.93
C ASN A 38 -13.32 0.12 12.55
N GLN A 39 -12.39 0.18 11.59
CA GLN A 39 -12.62 -0.21 10.20
C GLN A 39 -11.83 -1.46 9.86
N GLN A 40 -12.41 -2.35 9.05
CA GLN A 40 -11.74 -3.56 8.59
C GLN A 40 -11.71 -3.61 7.07
N ILE A 41 -10.51 -3.69 6.49
CA ILE A 41 -10.26 -3.81 5.06
C ILE A 41 -9.53 -5.13 4.82
N ILE A 42 -10.28 -6.18 4.49
CA ILE A 42 -9.81 -7.57 4.59
C ILE A 42 -9.99 -8.32 3.27
N SER A 43 -8.96 -9.01 2.78
CA SER A 43 -9.07 -9.96 1.66
C SER A 43 -9.69 -9.37 0.39
N ASN A 44 -9.43 -8.10 0.11
CA ASN A 44 -9.81 -7.48 -1.16
C ASN A 44 -8.74 -7.72 -2.21
N THR A 45 -9.17 -7.91 -3.46
CA THR A 45 -8.32 -8.03 -4.64
C THR A 45 -8.40 -6.72 -5.44
N ILE A 46 -7.28 -6.01 -5.56
CA ILE A 46 -7.19 -4.70 -6.21
C ILE A 46 -6.20 -4.77 -7.37
N GLY A 47 -6.63 -4.36 -8.56
CA GLY A 47 -5.80 -4.28 -9.76
C GLY A 47 -5.69 -5.57 -10.57
N ILE A 48 -6.39 -6.63 -10.18
CA ILE A 48 -6.54 -7.87 -10.96
C ILE A 48 -7.99 -7.88 -11.47
N ASP A 49 -8.31 -8.41 -12.65
CA ASP A 49 -9.69 -8.58 -13.13
C ASP A 49 -10.24 -9.99 -12.84
N ALA A 50 -11.51 -10.25 -13.20
CA ALA A 50 -12.18 -11.53 -12.94
C ALA A 50 -11.54 -12.73 -13.68
N ASN A 51 -10.73 -12.49 -14.71
CA ASN A 51 -10.00 -13.52 -15.45
C ASN A 51 -8.54 -13.66 -14.97
N GLY A 52 -8.14 -12.89 -13.95
CA GLY A 52 -6.77 -12.88 -13.43
C GLY A 52 -5.83 -11.91 -14.14
N TYR A 53 -6.31 -11.06 -15.06
CA TYR A 53 -5.45 -10.09 -15.73
C TYR A 53 -5.10 -8.91 -14.81
N GLU A 54 -3.82 -8.59 -14.76
CA GLU A 54 -3.28 -7.47 -13.98
C GLU A 54 -3.42 -6.14 -14.72
N LEU A 55 -4.47 -5.39 -14.40
CA LEU A 55 -4.77 -4.09 -15.03
C LEU A 55 -4.40 -2.90 -14.14
N GLY A 56 -4.21 -3.14 -12.84
CA GLY A 56 -3.88 -2.12 -11.86
C GLY A 56 -5.01 -1.14 -11.55
N VAL A 57 -4.63 -0.08 -10.82
CA VAL A 57 -5.45 1.10 -10.56
C VAL A 57 -4.60 2.35 -10.78
N CYS A 58 -5.22 3.43 -11.27
CA CYS A 58 -4.45 4.63 -11.61
C CYS A 58 -3.94 5.43 -10.40
N GLY A 59 -4.47 5.24 -9.19
CA GLY A 59 -4.05 5.92 -7.96
C GLY A 59 -3.48 4.96 -6.90
N GLN A 60 -3.62 5.33 -5.62
CA GLN A 60 -3.37 4.42 -4.50
C GLN A 60 -4.46 3.33 -4.44
N ALA A 61 -4.10 2.14 -3.95
CA ALA A 61 -5.09 1.08 -3.73
C ALA A 61 -5.91 1.36 -2.47
N ILE A 62 -5.25 1.67 -1.36
CA ILE A 62 -5.91 1.87 -0.07
C ILE A 62 -5.35 3.13 0.57
N LYS A 63 -6.22 4.09 0.87
CA LYS A 63 -5.93 5.23 1.74
C LYS A 63 -6.76 5.12 3.01
N VAL A 64 -6.13 5.26 4.16
CA VAL A 64 -6.79 5.23 5.47
C VAL A 64 -6.48 6.48 6.30
N SER A 65 -7.49 6.95 7.03
CA SER A 65 -7.45 8.02 8.02
C SER A 65 -8.34 7.62 9.20
N GLY A 66 -7.84 7.68 10.42
CA GLY A 66 -8.60 7.55 11.65
C GLY A 66 -7.84 6.74 12.69
N HIS A 67 -8.58 5.93 13.46
CA HIS A 67 -8.00 4.98 14.41
C HIS A 67 -8.70 3.63 14.40
N ASP A 68 -8.01 2.62 14.94
CA ASP A 68 -8.49 1.24 15.01
C ASP A 68 -8.85 0.71 13.61
N ILE A 69 -7.91 0.85 12.67
CA ILE A 69 -8.12 0.39 11.29
C ILE A 69 -7.21 -0.79 11.01
N ASP A 70 -7.81 -1.89 10.57
CA ASP A 70 -7.11 -3.10 10.17
C ASP A 70 -7.13 -3.24 8.64
N VAL A 71 -5.95 -3.22 8.02
CA VAL A 71 -5.73 -3.50 6.59
C VAL A 71 -5.01 -4.85 6.49
N LEU A 72 -5.79 -5.91 6.24
CA LEU A 72 -5.31 -7.28 6.38
C LEU A 72 -5.53 -8.10 5.11
N ASP A 73 -4.55 -8.94 4.77
CA ASP A 73 -4.73 -10.03 3.80
C ASP A 73 -5.20 -9.57 2.40
N ASN A 74 -4.97 -8.30 2.01
CA ASN A 74 -5.36 -7.78 0.69
C ASN A 74 -4.30 -8.11 -0.37
N THR A 75 -4.75 -8.37 -1.59
CA THR A 75 -3.89 -8.53 -2.77
C THR A 75 -3.99 -7.28 -3.64
N ILE A 76 -2.87 -6.62 -3.87
CA ILE A 76 -2.77 -5.35 -4.59
C ILE A 76 -1.74 -5.49 -5.71
N VAL A 77 -2.17 -5.22 -6.94
CA VAL A 77 -1.32 -5.22 -8.12
C VAL A 77 -1.42 -3.88 -8.83
N GLY A 78 -0.28 -3.32 -9.25
CA GLY A 78 -0.25 -2.16 -10.14
C GLY A 78 -0.96 -0.93 -9.57
N ALA A 79 -0.79 -0.69 -8.26
CA ALA A 79 -1.28 0.49 -7.57
C ALA A 79 -0.09 1.30 -7.07
N SER A 80 -0.02 2.59 -7.42
CA SER A 80 0.98 3.59 -6.97
C SER A 80 1.18 4.73 -7.99
N ARG A 81 0.22 4.97 -8.91
CA ARG A 81 0.45 5.95 -10.00
C ARG A 81 -0.05 7.33 -9.61
N PHE A 82 0.83 8.32 -9.75
CA PHE A 82 0.77 9.38 -10.76
C PHE A 82 1.57 10.56 -10.24
N ASN A 83 2.49 11.01 -11.08
CA ASN A 83 3.47 12.05 -10.86
C ASN A 83 4.70 11.64 -10.00
N PRO A 84 5.92 11.55 -10.59
CA PRO A 84 7.15 11.39 -9.81
C PRO A 84 7.34 12.52 -8.77
N ASP A 85 6.73 13.68 -9.00
CA ASP A 85 6.77 14.83 -8.10
C ASP A 85 5.72 14.78 -6.97
N ASP A 86 4.76 13.85 -6.98
CA ASP A 86 3.83 13.68 -5.85
C ASP A 86 4.54 12.93 -4.72
N PRO A 87 4.66 13.50 -3.51
CA PRO A 87 5.33 12.83 -2.41
C PRO A 87 4.60 11.59 -1.89
N ASN A 88 3.30 11.38 -2.16
CA ASN A 88 2.50 10.32 -1.54
C ASN A 88 1.90 9.34 -2.56
N THR A 89 2.69 8.41 -3.09
CA THR A 89 2.23 7.51 -4.15
C THR A 89 2.21 6.04 -3.76
N ALA A 90 2.30 5.72 -2.46
CA ALA A 90 2.30 4.31 -2.05
C ALA A 90 1.00 3.58 -2.37
N ALA A 91 1.09 2.26 -2.58
CA ALA A 91 -0.08 1.42 -2.79
C ALA A 91 -1.05 1.48 -1.59
N ILE A 92 -0.50 1.48 -0.37
CA ILE A 92 -1.22 1.72 0.88
C ILE A 92 -0.70 3.02 1.50
N LEU A 93 -1.58 4.00 1.67
CA LEU A 93 -1.28 5.30 2.27
C LEU A 93 -2.05 5.47 3.58
N VAL A 94 -1.32 5.71 4.66
CA VAL A 94 -1.91 6.12 5.94
C VAL A 94 -1.73 7.62 6.08
N SER A 95 -2.82 8.38 6.09
CA SER A 95 -2.75 9.84 6.19
C SER A 95 -3.87 10.35 7.05
N ASP A 96 -3.51 11.12 8.07
CA ASP A 96 -4.47 11.74 8.99
C ASP A 96 -3.93 13.08 9.48
N THR A 97 -4.81 14.03 9.77
CA THR A 97 -4.47 15.34 10.37
C THR A 97 -5.25 15.60 11.67
N SER A 98 -6.11 14.67 12.05
CA SER A 98 -6.92 14.72 13.25
C SER A 98 -6.11 14.32 14.48
N PRO A 99 -6.49 14.82 15.67
CA PRO A 99 -5.89 14.39 16.92
C PRO A 99 -6.30 12.97 17.33
N GLN A 100 -7.16 12.31 16.54
CA GLN A 100 -7.66 10.97 16.79
C GLN A 100 -6.87 9.89 16.06
N PHE A 101 -5.82 10.25 15.30
CA PHE A 101 -4.96 9.26 14.68
C PHE A 101 -4.33 8.34 15.73
N ASP A 102 -4.62 7.05 15.62
CA ASP A 102 -4.11 6.02 16.51
C ASP A 102 -4.17 4.65 15.80
N ARG A 103 -3.61 3.62 16.43
CA ARG A 103 -3.60 2.19 16.04
C ARG A 103 -4.12 1.87 14.63
N ILE A 104 -3.20 1.81 13.67
CA ILE A 104 -3.42 1.25 12.34
C ILE A 104 -2.62 -0.04 12.22
N THR A 105 -3.29 -1.14 11.91
CA THR A 105 -2.66 -2.46 11.69
C THR A 105 -2.60 -2.72 10.20
N VAL A 106 -1.41 -2.89 9.64
CA VAL A 106 -1.23 -3.30 8.24
C VAL A 106 -0.43 -4.59 8.20
N MET A 107 -1.06 -5.71 7.87
CA MET A 107 -0.43 -7.03 7.95
C MET A 107 -0.87 -7.95 6.82
N ARG A 108 0.05 -8.82 6.37
CA ARG A 108 -0.19 -9.89 5.37
C ARG A 108 -0.81 -9.41 4.05
N ASN A 109 -0.62 -8.15 3.69
CA ASN A 109 -1.02 -7.66 2.38
C ASN A 109 0.06 -8.03 1.36
N LEU A 110 -0.35 -8.59 0.23
CA LEU A 110 0.51 -8.79 -0.93
C LEU A 110 0.42 -7.54 -1.81
N VAL A 111 1.54 -6.84 -1.99
CA VAL A 111 1.64 -5.71 -2.91
C VAL A 111 2.72 -6.03 -3.92
N ARG A 112 2.37 -5.99 -5.21
CA ARG A 112 3.33 -6.14 -6.30
C ARG A 112 3.08 -5.15 -7.43
N ASP A 113 4.12 -4.92 -8.20
CA ASP A 113 4.04 -4.14 -9.42
C ASP A 113 3.12 -4.85 -10.43
N GLY A 114 2.44 -4.06 -11.27
CA GLY A 114 1.73 -4.60 -12.43
C GLY A 114 2.61 -4.56 -13.67
N ILE A 115 1.98 -4.47 -14.84
CA ILE A 115 2.67 -4.33 -16.14
C ILE A 115 3.66 -3.16 -16.16
N LEU A 116 3.36 -2.09 -15.42
CA LEU A 116 4.26 -0.96 -15.26
C LEU A 116 4.85 -0.98 -13.84
N PRO A 117 6.17 -0.82 -13.69
CA PRO A 117 6.81 -0.81 -12.39
C PRO A 117 6.29 0.34 -11.53
N SER A 118 6.09 0.06 -10.24
CA SER A 118 5.80 1.12 -9.28
C SER A 118 7.07 1.97 -9.11
N THR A 119 6.90 3.28 -9.03
CA THR A 119 8.04 4.21 -8.92
C THR A 119 8.42 4.53 -7.47
N LYS A 120 7.65 4.06 -6.47
CA LYS A 120 7.81 4.40 -5.04
C LYS A 120 7.34 3.25 -4.13
N ASP A 121 7.42 3.48 -2.81
CA ASP A 121 7.15 2.53 -1.73
C ASP A 121 5.77 1.85 -1.81
N TYR A 122 5.66 0.63 -1.26
CA TYR A 122 4.38 -0.08 -1.17
C TYR A 122 3.50 0.41 -0.01
N TYR A 123 4.10 1.05 0.99
CA TYR A 123 3.44 1.56 2.18
C TYR A 123 4.06 2.88 2.61
N GLU A 124 3.23 3.87 2.94
CA GLU A 124 3.70 5.20 3.32
C GLU A 124 2.77 5.89 4.34
N PHE A 125 3.37 6.75 5.17
CA PHE A 125 2.65 7.69 6.02
C PHE A 125 2.66 9.09 5.38
N GLY A 126 1.47 9.68 5.21
CA GLY A 126 1.26 10.97 4.57
C GLY A 126 1.64 12.18 5.42
N PRO A 127 1.66 13.40 4.82
CA PRO A 127 2.22 14.63 5.39
C PRO A 127 1.55 15.12 6.68
N GLY A 128 0.33 14.68 6.97
CA GLY A 128 -0.40 15.06 8.19
C GLY A 128 0.14 14.41 9.47
N LEU A 129 1.00 13.39 9.34
CA LEU A 129 1.50 12.60 10.46
C LEU A 129 2.88 13.06 10.95
N PRO A 130 3.25 12.74 12.22
CA PRO A 130 4.57 13.05 12.76
C PRO A 130 5.70 12.60 11.84
N GLU A 131 6.76 13.41 11.76
CA GLU A 131 7.92 13.14 10.90
C GLU A 131 8.51 11.75 11.12
N ALA A 132 8.59 11.30 12.37
CA ALA A 132 9.09 9.96 12.70
C ALA A 132 8.33 8.83 11.99
N LEU A 133 7.02 9.00 11.73
CA LEU A 133 6.23 8.04 10.94
C LEU A 133 6.42 8.26 9.44
N ARG A 134 6.40 9.51 8.96
CA ARG A 134 6.59 9.84 7.53
C ARG A 134 7.94 9.41 6.97
N LEU A 135 8.94 9.32 7.84
CA LEU A 135 10.26 8.85 7.51
C LEU A 135 10.34 7.31 7.41
N PHE A 136 9.34 6.57 7.90
CA PHE A 136 9.29 5.12 7.77
C PHE A 136 9.32 4.69 6.30
N ARG A 137 10.24 3.78 5.96
CA ARG A 137 10.32 3.11 4.68
C ARG A 137 10.46 1.61 4.93
N SER A 138 9.66 0.80 4.23
CA SER A 138 9.71 -0.65 4.36
C SER A 138 11.09 -1.19 3.96
N ALA A 139 11.57 -2.21 4.68
CA ALA A 139 12.76 -2.93 4.26
C ALA A 139 12.55 -3.59 2.89
N ARG A 140 13.62 -3.68 2.11
CA ARG A 140 13.59 -4.20 0.73
C ARG A 140 14.53 -5.37 0.58
N ILE A 141 14.02 -6.47 0.03
CA ILE A 141 14.85 -7.56 -0.50
C ILE A 141 15.40 -7.10 -1.85
N THR A 142 16.72 -7.16 -2.02
CA THR A 142 17.43 -6.70 -3.23
C THR A 142 18.02 -7.84 -4.04
N GLN A 143 18.26 -8.99 -3.42
CA GLN A 143 18.73 -10.18 -4.12
C GLN A 143 18.24 -11.44 -3.39
N MET A 144 17.83 -12.44 -4.17
CA MET A 144 17.58 -13.80 -3.70
C MET A 144 18.40 -14.76 -4.56
N ASP A 145 19.18 -15.64 -3.92
CA ASP A 145 19.98 -16.68 -4.57
C ASP A 145 19.84 -17.99 -3.78
N GLY A 146 18.97 -18.88 -4.26
CA GLY A 146 18.50 -20.04 -3.50
C GLY A 146 17.90 -19.62 -2.16
N VAL A 147 18.48 -20.09 -1.06
CA VAL A 147 18.09 -19.73 0.32
C VAL A 147 18.78 -18.47 0.85
N THR A 148 19.68 -17.87 0.07
CA THR A 148 20.38 -16.64 0.47
C THR A 148 19.53 -15.44 0.08
N VAL A 149 18.97 -14.76 1.08
CA VAL A 149 18.25 -13.50 0.89
C VAL A 149 19.13 -12.34 1.33
N ARG A 150 19.36 -11.39 0.42
CA ARG A 150 19.99 -10.11 0.74
C ARG A 150 18.95 -9.01 0.60
N GLY A 151 18.93 -8.13 1.58
CA GLY A 151 18.10 -6.96 1.59
C GLY A 151 18.80 -5.81 2.29
N GLY A 152 18.12 -4.69 2.30
CA GLY A 152 18.52 -3.52 3.04
C GLY A 152 17.31 -2.75 3.52
N ASN A 153 17.59 -1.62 4.15
CA ASN A 153 16.57 -0.64 4.42
C ASN A 153 15.91 -0.15 3.12
N GLY A 154 14.68 0.34 3.22
CA GLY A 154 14.14 1.20 2.17
C GLY A 154 15.09 2.39 1.94
N VAL A 155 15.25 2.79 0.67
CA VAL A 155 16.08 3.93 0.28
C VAL A 155 15.18 5.09 -0.13
N ASP A 156 15.58 6.32 0.19
CA ASP A 156 14.89 7.49 -0.34
C ASP A 156 15.15 7.68 -1.86
N VAL A 157 14.51 8.69 -2.45
CA VAL A 157 14.61 9.02 -3.88
C VAL A 157 16.03 9.37 -4.35
N ILE A 158 16.96 9.67 -3.43
CA ILE A 158 18.37 9.96 -3.72
C ILE A 158 19.32 8.87 -3.23
N GLY A 159 18.79 7.73 -2.76
CA GLY A 159 19.55 6.53 -2.40
C GLY A 159 20.00 6.42 -0.95
N ASN A 160 19.55 7.28 -0.04
CA ASN A 160 19.91 7.16 1.38
C ASN A 160 19.11 6.04 2.05
N ALA A 161 19.82 5.11 2.68
CA ALA A 161 19.20 4.03 3.46
C ALA A 161 18.50 4.57 4.71
N HIS A 162 17.24 4.21 4.91
CA HIS A 162 16.46 4.66 6.06
C HIS A 162 16.62 3.73 7.27
N PRO A 163 17.03 4.22 8.46
CA PRO A 163 17.12 3.36 9.63
C PRO A 163 15.73 2.78 9.99
N CYS A 164 15.66 1.46 10.13
CA CYS A 164 14.47 0.74 10.59
C CYS A 164 14.75 0.12 11.97
N PRO A 165 14.99 0.93 13.02
CA PRO A 165 15.33 0.41 14.33
C PRO A 165 14.14 -0.39 14.87
N ASN A 166 14.39 -1.63 15.28
CA ASN A 166 13.39 -2.59 15.77
C ASN A 166 12.42 -3.15 14.71
N CYS A 167 12.76 -3.06 13.42
CA CYS A 167 11.98 -3.76 12.40
C CYS A 167 12.28 -5.25 12.45
N LEU A 168 11.22 -6.05 12.60
CA LEU A 168 11.27 -7.48 12.39
C LEU A 168 10.96 -7.76 10.92
N ILE A 169 11.86 -8.46 10.23
CA ILE A 169 11.67 -8.91 8.85
C ILE A 169 11.62 -10.42 8.91
N ASP A 170 10.41 -10.97 8.74
CA ASP A 170 10.22 -12.41 8.64
C ASP A 170 10.24 -12.80 7.17
N LEU A 171 11.15 -13.72 6.83
CA LEU A 171 11.27 -14.31 5.50
C LEU A 171 10.81 -15.75 5.59
N TYR A 172 9.83 -16.10 4.76
CA TYR A 172 9.31 -17.45 4.66
C TYR A 172 9.78 -18.02 3.32
N LEU A 173 10.26 -19.27 3.33
CA LEU A 173 10.41 -20.01 2.08
C LEU A 173 8.99 -20.28 1.57
N ASP A 174 8.69 -19.82 0.36
CA ASP A 174 7.54 -20.30 -0.40
C ASP A 174 7.95 -21.69 -0.93
N ASP A 175 7.37 -22.75 -0.35
CA ASP A 175 7.76 -24.14 -0.61
C ASP A 175 7.07 -24.72 -1.84
N ASP A 176 6.88 -23.91 -2.89
CA ASP A 176 6.44 -24.35 -4.23
C ASP A 176 5.26 -25.35 -4.17
N ASP A 177 4.32 -25.09 -3.24
CA ASP A 177 3.06 -25.81 -3.11
C ASP A 177 2.25 -25.59 -4.38
N ALA A 178 2.46 -26.45 -5.36
CA ALA A 178 1.74 -26.49 -6.62
C ALA A 178 0.22 -26.41 -6.38
N GLN A 179 -0.40 -25.34 -6.87
CA GLN A 179 -1.83 -25.30 -7.17
C GLN A 179 -2.05 -25.04 -8.66
#